data_AF-A0A1G5SJ66-F1
#
_entry.id   AF-A0A1G5SJ66-F1
#
_cell.length_a   1.000
_cell.length_b   1.000
_cell.length_c   1.000
_cell.angle_alpha   90.00
_cell.angle_beta   90.00
_cell.angle_gamma   90.00
#
_symmetry.space_group_name_H-M   'P 1'
#
loop_
_entity.id
_entity.type
_entity.pdbx_description
1 polymer ?
#
loop_
_entity_poly.entity_id
_entity_poly.type
_entity_poly.pdbx_seq_one_letter_code
_entity_poly.pdbx_strand_id
1 'polypeptide(L)'
;MRFLYPDSELEFIDGSHVKAHQYSVGTVDKKPQAIGISRAGNTTKIHLEIDSYGLPIESDITAGEVNDCSAVPDLIARLPDAEAMVADKSYDSDCIWEQITESHACNTRKAQFIEK
;
A
#
# COMPACT_ATOMS: atom_id res chain seq x y z
N MET A 1 -1.83 -28.10 9.90
CA MET A 1 -2.53 -26.86 9.49
C MET A 1 -1.83 -25.73 10.22
N ARG A 2 -0.93 -25.03 9.54
CA ARG A 2 0.02 -24.10 10.17
C ARG A 2 -0.66 -22.72 10.14
N PHE A 3 -1.20 -22.31 11.30
CA PHE A 3 -1.47 -20.89 11.56
C PHE A 3 -0.10 -20.24 11.61
N LEU A 4 0.35 -19.67 10.49
CA LEU A 4 1.66 -19.07 10.38
C LEU A 4 1.52 -17.57 10.59
N TYR A 5 2.29 -17.05 11.54
CA TYR A 5 2.67 -15.66 11.53
C TYR A 5 3.26 -15.32 10.15
N PRO A 6 3.03 -14.10 9.63
CA PRO A 6 3.63 -13.67 8.38
C PRO A 6 5.14 -13.87 8.41
N ASP A 7 5.68 -14.32 7.29
CA ASP A 7 7.13 -14.49 7.15
C ASP A 7 7.75 -13.13 6.87
N SER A 8 8.15 -12.44 7.94
CA SER A 8 8.60 -11.06 7.86
C SER A 8 10.09 -10.94 7.50
N GLU A 9 10.67 -11.95 6.84
CA GLU A 9 12.03 -11.85 6.28
C GLU A 9 12.07 -10.82 5.13
N LEU A 10 11.01 -10.77 4.31
CA LEU A 10 10.88 -9.88 3.19
C LEU A 10 9.42 -9.54 2.91
N GLU A 11 9.12 -8.25 2.90
CA GLU A 11 7.79 -7.75 2.58
C GLU A 11 7.81 -6.94 1.28
N PHE A 12 6.70 -7.03 0.53
CA PHE A 12 6.53 -6.30 -0.72
C PHE A 12 5.29 -5.43 -0.65
N ILE A 13 5.43 -4.15 -1.02
CA ILE A 13 4.31 -3.22 -1.14
C ILE A 13 4.16 -2.81 -2.59
N ASP A 14 2.94 -2.96 -3.12
CA ASP A 14 2.60 -2.46 -4.44
C ASP A 14 1.21 -1.83 -4.52
N GLY A 15 1.06 -0.88 -5.44
CA GLY A 15 -0.20 -0.22 -5.79
C GLY A 15 -0.69 -0.64 -7.18
N SER A 16 -1.97 -0.98 -7.29
CA SER A 16 -2.63 -1.30 -8.55
C SER A 16 -3.81 -0.36 -8.81
N HIS A 17 -3.81 0.30 -9.96
CA HIS A 17 -4.95 1.08 -10.43
C HIS A 17 -6.04 0.18 -11.01
N VAL A 18 -7.27 0.35 -10.53
CA VAL A 18 -8.42 -0.43 -10.98
C VAL A 18 -9.53 0.51 -11.44
N LYS A 19 -10.14 0.17 -12.58
CA LYS A 19 -11.30 0.91 -13.09
C LYS A 19 -12.54 0.56 -12.29
N ALA A 20 -13.20 1.57 -11.74
CA ALA A 20 -14.47 1.40 -11.07
C ALA A 20 -15.60 1.31 -12.09
N HIS A 21 -16.70 0.67 -11.69
CA HIS A 21 -17.89 0.60 -12.53
C HIS A 21 -18.41 2.02 -12.85
N GLN A 22 -18.90 2.27 -14.07
CA GLN A 22 -19.29 3.62 -14.49
C GLN A 22 -20.38 4.28 -13.60
N TYR A 23 -21.19 3.46 -12.93
CA TYR A 23 -22.23 3.89 -11.98
C TYR A 23 -21.85 3.68 -10.51
N SER A 24 -20.56 3.57 -10.18
CA SER A 24 -20.08 3.36 -8.81
C SER A 24 -20.08 4.63 -7.94
N VAL A 25 -20.63 5.74 -8.44
CA VAL A 25 -20.63 7.06 -7.79
C VAL A 25 -22.06 7.49 -7.46
N GLY A 26 -22.20 8.48 -6.56
CA GLY A 26 -23.50 9.07 -6.21
C GLY A 26 -24.16 8.45 -4.97
N THR A 27 -23.37 7.90 -4.06
CA THR A 27 -23.85 7.53 -2.71
C THR A 27 -24.45 8.74 -1.99
N VAL A 28 -25.45 8.48 -1.14
CA VAL A 28 -26.13 9.52 -0.34
C VAL A 28 -25.22 10.02 0.79
N ASP A 29 -24.30 9.18 1.25
CA ASP A 29 -23.33 9.58 2.27
C ASP A 29 -22.20 10.42 1.66
N LYS A 30 -21.71 11.41 2.42
CA LYS A 30 -20.59 12.26 1.99
C LYS A 30 -19.23 11.67 2.36
N LYS A 31 -19.19 10.38 2.71
CA LYS A 31 -17.93 9.72 3.08
C LYS A 31 -17.14 9.38 1.83
N PRO A 32 -15.79 9.39 1.89
CA PRO A 32 -14.97 8.88 0.81
C PRO A 32 -15.29 7.40 0.56
N GLN A 33 -15.54 7.04 -0.71
CA GLN A 33 -15.82 5.66 -1.13
C GLN A 33 -14.63 5.02 -1.87
N ALA A 34 -13.43 5.59 -1.71
CA ALA A 34 -12.22 5.20 -2.42
C ALA A 34 -12.39 5.12 -3.95
N ILE A 35 -13.26 5.98 -4.50
CA ILE A 35 -13.48 6.15 -5.93
C ILE A 35 -13.25 7.60 -6.25
N GLY A 36 -12.44 7.86 -7.28
CA GLY A 36 -12.32 9.20 -7.81
C GLY A 36 -11.94 9.23 -9.27
N ILE A 37 -11.74 10.44 -9.77
CA ILE A 37 -11.78 10.73 -11.20
C ILE A 37 -10.35 10.80 -11.73
N SER A 38 -10.01 9.89 -12.63
CA SER A 38 -8.75 9.92 -13.38
C SER A 38 -9.02 10.06 -14.90
N ARG A 39 -7.94 10.07 -15.68
CA ARG A 39 -8.02 10.04 -17.16
C ARG A 39 -8.80 8.84 -17.71
N ALA A 40 -8.87 7.73 -16.97
CA ALA A 40 -9.58 6.51 -17.38
C ALA A 40 -11.07 6.48 -16.96
N GLY A 41 -11.57 7.57 -16.35
CA GLY A 41 -12.89 7.68 -15.74
C GLY A 41 -12.83 7.44 -14.23
N ASN A 42 -13.87 6.80 -13.68
CA ASN A 42 -13.92 6.46 -12.26
C ASN A 42 -12.90 5.34 -11.96
N THR A 43 -12.04 5.56 -10.98
CA THR A 43 -10.93 4.67 -10.64
C THR A 43 -10.72 4.60 -9.14
N THR A 44 -10.13 3.50 -8.71
CA THR A 44 -9.63 3.24 -7.36
C THR A 44 -8.18 2.76 -7.45
N LYS A 45 -7.44 2.81 -6.34
CA LYS A 45 -6.18 2.07 -6.20
C LYS A 45 -6.27 1.09 -5.05
N ILE A 46 -5.69 -0.08 -5.25
CA ILE A 46 -5.49 -1.09 -4.22
C ILE A 46 -4.01 -1.09 -3.90
N HIS A 47 -3.66 -0.69 -2.67
CA HIS A 47 -2.33 -0.84 -2.10
C HIS A 47 -2.34 -2.15 -1.32
N LEU A 48 -1.42 -3.05 -1.66
CA LEU A 48 -1.36 -4.38 -1.07
C LEU A 48 0.05 -4.64 -0.59
N GLU A 49 0.12 -5.18 0.61
CA GLU A 49 1.33 -5.74 1.16
C GLU A 49 1.25 -7.26 1.25
N ILE A 50 2.36 -7.91 0.92
CA ILE A 50 2.50 -9.35 0.95
C ILE A 50 3.80 -9.77 1.64
N ASP A 51 3.77 -10.91 2.30
CA ASP A 51 4.94 -11.56 2.89
C ASP A 51 5.83 -12.25 1.83
N SER A 52 6.93 -12.87 2.27
CA SER A 52 7.86 -13.61 1.41
C SER A 52 7.21 -14.74 0.60
N TYR A 53 6.06 -15.26 1.05
CA TYR A 53 5.31 -16.32 0.38
C TYR A 53 4.22 -15.78 -0.56
N GLY A 54 4.09 -14.45 -0.66
CA GLY A 54 3.05 -13.79 -1.44
C GLY A 54 1.68 -13.81 -0.79
N LEU A 55 1.61 -14.01 0.52
CA LEU A 55 0.36 -13.96 1.27
C LEU A 55 0.07 -12.52 1.70
N PRO A 56 -1.17 -12.02 1.48
CA PRO A 56 -1.58 -10.70 1.95
C PRO A 56 -1.37 -10.52 3.46
N ILE A 57 -0.68 -9.43 3.83
CA ILE A 57 -0.53 -8.98 5.22
C ILE A 57 -1.58 -7.91 5.49
N GLU A 58 -1.51 -6.79 4.77
CA GLU A 58 -2.36 -5.63 4.92
C GLU A 58 -2.73 -5.02 3.57
N SER A 59 -3.80 -4.23 3.55
CA SER A 59 -4.23 -3.54 2.33
C SER A 59 -4.93 -2.23 2.62
N ASP A 60 -4.79 -1.29 1.69
CA ASP A 60 -5.54 -0.04 1.67
C ASP A 60 -6.16 0.22 0.31
N ILE A 61 -7.34 0.83 0.30
CA ILE A 61 -8.05 1.19 -0.93
C ILE A 61 -8.25 2.70 -0.94
N THR A 62 -7.75 3.36 -1.98
CA THR A 62 -7.83 4.81 -2.14
C THR A 62 -8.53 5.20 -3.43
N ALA A 63 -8.95 6.45 -3.53
CA ALA A 63 -9.46 6.99 -4.79
C ALA A 63 -8.34 7.02 -5.83
N GLY A 64 -8.67 6.74 -7.10
CA GLY A 64 -7.67 6.50 -8.14
C GLY A 64 -6.70 7.66 -8.42
N GLU A 65 -7.05 8.88 -8.05
CA GLU A 65 -6.24 10.09 -8.17
C GLU A 65 -5.32 10.35 -6.98
N VAL A 66 -5.47 9.61 -5.88
CA VAL A 66 -4.65 9.76 -4.68
C VAL A 66 -3.21 9.39 -5.01
N ASN A 67 -2.26 10.20 -4.53
CA ASN A 67 -0.85 9.88 -4.73
C ASN A 67 -0.44 8.71 -3.85
N ASP A 68 0.41 7.85 -4.40
CA ASP A 68 0.93 6.65 -3.75
C ASP A 68 1.71 7.00 -2.47
N CYS A 69 2.52 8.08 -2.49
CA CYS A 69 3.21 8.57 -1.29
C CYS A 69 2.27 9.05 -0.17
N SER A 70 1.02 9.39 -0.50
CA SER A 70 0.04 9.89 0.49
C SER A 70 -0.75 8.75 1.14
N ALA A 71 -0.85 7.59 0.47
CA ALA A 71 -1.59 6.43 0.95
C ALA A 71 -0.72 5.50 1.82
N VAL A 72 0.55 5.35 1.45
CA VAL A 72 1.45 4.39 2.09
C VAL A 72 1.75 4.62 3.57
N PRO A 73 1.83 5.86 4.10
CA PRO A 73 2.09 6.07 5.52
C PRO A 73 1.09 5.36 6.45
N ASP A 74 -0.20 5.40 6.11
CA ASP A 74 -1.23 4.74 6.91
C ASP A 74 -1.11 3.22 6.85
N LEU A 75 -0.71 2.68 5.68
CA LEU A 75 -0.46 1.25 5.48
C LEU A 75 0.73 0.79 6.32
N ILE A 76 1.89 1.48 6.22
CA ILE A 76 3.12 1.16 6.96
C ILE A 76 2.89 1.15 8.48
N ALA A 77 2.07 2.07 8.98
CA ALA A 77 1.78 2.16 10.41
C ALA A 77 1.06 0.92 10.99
N ARG A 78 0.49 0.05 10.15
CA ARG A 78 -0.25 -1.14 10.57
C ARG A 78 0.51 -2.46 10.39
N LEU A 79 1.70 -2.39 9.82
CA LEU A 79 2.47 -3.58 9.44
C LEU A 79 3.17 -4.21 10.64
N PRO A 80 3.39 -5.54 10.60
CA PRO A 80 4.30 -6.20 11.52
C PRO A 80 5.77 -5.78 11.25
N ASP A 81 6.66 -6.14 12.17
CA ASP A 81 8.09 -5.92 12.03
C ASP A 81 8.71 -6.88 11.00
N ALA A 82 9.43 -6.32 10.01
CA ALA A 82 10.12 -7.03 8.94
C ALA A 82 11.65 -6.87 8.95
N GLU A 83 12.36 -7.77 8.28
CA GLU A 83 13.79 -7.66 8.05
C GLU A 83 14.11 -6.87 6.78
N ALA A 84 13.27 -6.88 5.76
CA ALA A 84 13.49 -6.09 4.56
C ALA A 84 12.16 -5.74 3.90
N MET A 85 12.13 -4.57 3.26
CA MET A 85 10.96 -4.13 2.49
C MET A 85 11.35 -3.74 1.07
N VAL A 86 10.55 -4.19 0.11
CA VAL A 86 10.65 -3.83 -1.30
C VAL A 86 9.37 -3.13 -1.73
N ALA A 87 9.51 -1.97 -2.36
CA ALA A 87 8.36 -1.17 -2.75
C ALA A 87 8.57 -0.54 -4.14
N ASP A 88 7.48 -0.14 -4.78
CA ASP A 88 7.53 0.65 -6.02
C ASP A 88 8.26 1.99 -5.78
N LYS A 89 9.03 2.45 -6.76
CA LYS A 89 9.72 3.75 -6.69
C LYS A 89 8.80 4.94 -6.52
N SER A 90 7.52 4.84 -6.90
CA SER A 90 6.53 5.87 -6.59
C SER A 90 6.39 6.15 -5.08
N TYR A 91 6.88 5.26 -4.22
CA TYR A 91 6.89 5.41 -2.77
C TYR A 91 8.20 5.99 -2.21
N ASP A 92 9.20 6.25 -3.05
CA ASP A 92 10.51 6.79 -2.66
C ASP A 92 10.38 8.27 -2.26
N SER A 93 10.13 8.53 -0.97
CA SER A 93 10.04 9.87 -0.40
C SER A 93 10.66 9.90 0.99
N ASP A 94 11.25 11.04 1.37
CA ASP A 94 11.94 11.20 2.65
C ASP A 94 11.05 10.86 3.85
N CYS A 95 9.77 11.23 3.79
CA CYS A 95 8.83 10.93 4.88
C CYS A 95 8.54 9.43 5.02
N ILE A 96 8.49 8.69 3.91
CA ILE A 96 8.31 7.22 3.94
C ILE A 96 9.59 6.57 4.47
N TRP A 97 10.77 7.04 4.06
CA TRP A 97 12.05 6.57 4.61
C TRP A 97 12.17 6.78 6.12
N GLU A 98 11.83 7.99 6.59
CA GLU A 98 11.79 8.31 8.02
C GLU A 98 10.83 7.37 8.75
N GLN A 99 9.62 7.18 8.22
CA GLN A 99 8.64 6.31 8.83
C GLN A 99 9.09 4.86 8.90
N ILE A 100 9.64 4.28 7.82
CA ILE A 100 10.16 2.89 7.83
C ILE A 100 11.28 2.73 8.86
N THR A 101 12.11 3.78 9.02
CA THR A 101 13.23 3.77 9.96
C THR A 101 12.77 3.94 11.42
N GLU A 102 11.70 4.70 11.67
CA GLU A 102 11.13 4.95 12.99
C GLU A 102 10.15 3.86 13.44
N SER A 103 9.37 3.33 12.51
CA SER A 103 8.47 2.21 12.75
C SER A 103 9.29 0.95 12.98
N HIS A 104 8.95 0.17 14.00
CA HIS A 104 9.53 -1.16 14.19
C HIS A 104 9.18 -2.12 13.03
N ALA A 105 8.26 -1.73 12.14
CA ALA A 105 7.89 -2.41 10.89
C ALA A 105 9.09 -2.83 10.04
N CYS A 106 10.28 -2.25 10.24
CA CYS A 106 11.51 -2.88 9.81
C CYS A 106 12.62 -2.70 10.85
N ASN A 107 13.25 -3.78 11.31
CA ASN A 107 14.41 -3.68 12.21
C ASN A 107 15.70 -3.28 11.46
N THR A 108 15.60 -2.80 10.21
CA THR A 108 16.70 -2.95 9.24
C THR A 108 17.02 -1.70 8.44
N ARG A 109 18.33 -1.57 8.19
CA ARG A 109 18.99 -0.65 7.26
C ARG A 109 18.76 -1.01 5.77
N LYS A 110 17.64 -1.65 5.39
CA LYS A 110 17.43 -2.23 4.05
C LYS A 110 15.97 -2.10 3.58
N ALA A 111 15.62 -0.95 3.01
CA ALA A 111 14.48 -0.84 2.10
C ALA A 111 15.01 -0.66 0.67
N GLN A 112 14.30 -1.21 -0.31
CA GLN A 112 14.64 -1.03 -1.72
C GLN A 112 13.42 -0.58 -2.52
N PHE A 113 13.55 0.58 -3.16
CA PHE A 113 12.57 1.10 -4.09
C PHE A 113 12.93 0.71 -5.53
N ILE A 114 12.00 0.10 -6.26
CA ILE A 114 12.23 -0.49 -7.58
C ILE A 114 11.30 0.15 -8.62
N GLU A 115 11.83 0.45 -9.81
CA GLU A 115 11.00 0.82 -10.97
C GLU A 115 10.41 -0.42 -11.63
N LYS A 116 9.12 -0.36 -12.02
CA LYS A 116 8.45 -1.38 -12.81
C LYS A 116 8.83 -1.35 -14.30
#